data_AF-A0A1Q5ZTB5-F1
#
_entry.id   AF-A0A1Q5ZTB5-F1
#
_cell.length_a   1.000
_cell.length_b   1.000
_cell.length_c   1.000
_cell.angle_alpha   90.00
_cell.angle_beta   90.00
_cell.angle_gamma   90.00
#
_symmetry.space_group_name_H-M   'P 1'
#
loop_
_entity.id
_entity.type
_entity.pdbx_description
1 polymer ?
#
loop_
_entity_poly.entity_id
_entity_poly.type
_entity_poly.pdbx_seq_one_letter_code
_entity_poly.pdbx_strand_id
1 'polypeptide(L)'
;MVTLRVTVEDEQAEALKKLLGEVTFVKSIEEEHLTNDLIQEPEAPYMRIKRILDAAKGKNLFKDIEDPAEWQRQIRKEWDRDF
;
A
#
# COMPACT_ATOMS: atom_id res chain seq x y z
N MET A 1 -27.32 -32.10 4.93
CA MET A 1 -26.09 -31.31 5.09
C MET A 1 -26.53 -29.92 5.49
N VAL A 2 -26.05 -29.41 6.61
CA VAL A 2 -26.42 -28.08 7.11
C VAL A 2 -25.13 -27.29 7.28
N THR A 3 -25.09 -26.10 6.71
CA THR A 3 -23.92 -25.22 6.75
C THR A 3 -24.21 -24.10 7.73
N LEU A 4 -23.37 -23.95 8.74
CA LEU A 4 -23.40 -22.84 9.70
C LEU A 4 -22.24 -21.90 9.35
N ARG A 5 -22.55 -20.62 9.15
CA ARG A 5 -21.55 -19.56 8.97
C ARG A 5 -21.50 -18.74 10.25
N VAL A 6 -20.34 -18.73 10.91
CA VAL A 6 -20.10 -18.02 12.17
C VAL A 6 -19.01 -16.98 11.90
N THR A 7 -19.28 -15.73 12.28
CA THR A 7 -18.31 -14.64 12.18
C THR A 7 -17.87 -14.27 13.59
N VAL A 8 -16.56 -14.20 13.81
CA VAL A 8 -15.94 -13.91 15.11
C VAL A 8 -14.96 -12.76 14.94
N GLU A 9 -14.91 -11.86 15.92
CA GLU A 9 -13.93 -10.77 15.96
C GLU A 9 -12.60 -11.31 16.51
N ASP A 10 -11.71 -11.63 15.56
CA ASP A 10 -10.27 -11.96 15.61
C ASP A 10 -9.75 -12.84 16.78
N GLU A 11 -9.65 -12.32 18.01
CA GLU A 11 -8.89 -12.96 19.10
C GLU A 11 -9.45 -14.33 19.54
N GLN A 12 -10.73 -14.59 19.29
CA GLN A 12 -11.40 -15.85 19.67
C GLN A 12 -11.60 -16.82 18.50
N ALA A 13 -11.23 -16.43 17.28
CA ALA A 13 -11.42 -17.26 16.09
C ALA A 13 -10.58 -18.56 16.16
N GLU A 14 -9.33 -18.46 16.63
CA GLU A 14 -8.46 -19.63 16.77
C GLU A 14 -8.96 -20.62 17.85
N ALA A 15 -9.49 -20.09 18.95
CA ALA A 15 -10.09 -20.90 20.01
C ALA A 15 -11.36 -21.60 19.53
N LEU A 16 -12.22 -20.89 18.79
CA LEU A 16 -13.43 -21.46 18.21
C LEU A 16 -13.08 -22.56 17.18
N LYS A 17 -12.04 -22.34 16.35
CA LYS A 17 -11.56 -23.32 15.38
C LYS A 17 -11.12 -24.63 16.06
N LYS A 18 -10.37 -24.53 17.17
CA LYS A 18 -9.96 -25.71 17.95
C LYS A 18 -11.16 -26.46 18.51
N LEU A 19 -12.11 -25.74 19.12
CA LEU A 19 -13.34 -26.34 19.64
C LEU A 19 -14.17 -27.03 18.56
N LEU A 20 -14.34 -26.39 17.39
CA LEU A 20 -15.09 -26.97 16.28
C LEU A 20 -14.38 -28.19 15.65
N GLY A 21 -13.04 -28.22 15.68
CA GLY A 21 -12.26 -29.36 15.19
C GLY A 21 -12.37 -30.61 16.07
N GLU A 22 -12.66 -30.44 17.36
CA GLU A 22 -12.86 -31.56 18.30
C GLU A 22 -14.25 -32.21 18.18
N VAL A 23 -15.18 -31.56 17.48
CA VAL A 23 -16.56 -32.01 17.34
C VAL A 23 -16.68 -33.03 16.22
N THR A 24 -17.08 -34.26 16.55
CA THR A 24 -17.13 -35.42 15.64
C THR A 24 -18.03 -35.27 14.41
N PHE A 25 -19.00 -34.37 14.44
CA PHE A 25 -19.91 -34.11 13.32
C PHE A 25 -19.47 -32.95 12.42
N VAL A 26 -18.40 -32.22 12.77
CA VAL A 26 -17.83 -31.17 11.93
C VAL A 26 -16.93 -31.82 10.89
N LYS A 27 -17.32 -31.71 9.61
CA LYS A 27 -16.57 -32.31 8.49
C LYS A 27 -15.51 -31.38 7.91
N SER A 28 -15.72 -30.07 7.97
CA SER A 28 -14.83 -29.06 7.39
C SER A 28 -14.99 -27.74 8.12
N ILE A 29 -13.90 -26.99 8.26
CA ILE A 29 -13.86 -25.64 8.82
C ILE A 29 -13.17 -24.77 7.78
N GLU A 30 -13.91 -23.79 7.24
CA GLU A 30 -13.38 -22.80 6.30
C GLU A 30 -13.05 -21.53 7.07
N GLU A 31 -11.83 -21.04 6.91
CA GLU A 31 -11.36 -19.79 7.50
C GLU A 31 -11.28 -18.75 6.40
N GLU A 32 -12.24 -17.82 6.42
CA GLU A 32 -12.15 -16.62 5.61
C GLU A 32 -11.40 -15.59 6.45
N HIS A 33 -10.07 -15.60 6.32
CA HIS A 33 -9.32 -14.42 6.70
C HIS A 33 -9.81 -13.31 5.78
N LEU A 34 -10.44 -12.29 6.35
CA LEU A 34 -10.45 -10.98 5.72
C LEU A 34 -8.97 -10.64 5.57
N THR A 35 -8.40 -10.95 4.41
CA THR A 35 -7.07 -10.45 4.07
C THR A 35 -7.18 -8.97 4.30
N ASN A 36 -6.46 -8.51 5.30
CA ASN A 36 -6.16 -7.12 5.51
C ASN A 36 -5.26 -6.63 4.35
N ASP A 37 -5.72 -6.81 3.11
CA ASP A 37 -5.20 -6.18 1.90
C ASP A 37 -5.34 -4.63 1.97
N LEU A 38 -5.85 -4.12 3.11
CA LEU A 38 -6.02 -2.72 3.43
C LEU A 38 -5.12 -2.21 4.54
N ILE A 39 -4.23 -3.02 5.12
CA ILE A 39 -3.08 -2.45 5.84
C ILE A 39 -2.05 -2.12 4.77
N GLN A 40 -2.26 -1.00 4.08
CA GLN A 40 -1.20 -0.35 3.33
C GLN A 40 -0.09 -0.08 4.34
N GLU A 41 0.99 -0.88 4.29
CA GLU A 41 2.26 -0.48 4.90
C GLU A 41 2.49 0.99 4.54
N PRO A 42 2.89 1.85 5.50
CA PRO A 42 3.11 3.26 5.20
C PRO A 42 4.08 3.32 4.03
N GLU A 43 3.56 3.71 2.86
CA GLU A 43 4.28 3.66 1.59
C GLU A 43 5.60 4.37 1.84
N ALA A 44 6.72 3.63 1.77
CA ALA A 44 8.02 4.20 2.08
C ALA A 44 8.15 5.54 1.34
N PRO A 45 8.63 6.63 1.96
CA PRO A 45 8.56 7.96 1.34
C PRO A 45 9.13 8.01 -0.08
N TYR A 46 10.14 7.17 -0.35
CA TYR A 46 10.69 6.93 -1.69
C TYR A 46 9.64 6.43 -2.71
N MET A 47 8.78 5.47 -2.36
CA MET A 47 7.74 4.92 -3.22
C MET A 47 6.70 5.97 -3.59
N ARG A 48 6.32 6.83 -2.63
CA ARG A 48 5.43 7.97 -2.88
C ARG A 48 6.06 8.96 -3.87
N ILE A 49 7.33 9.33 -3.66
CA ILE A 49 8.08 10.22 -4.57
C ILE A 49 8.19 9.59 -5.96
N LYS A 50 8.50 8.29 -6.03
CA LYS A 50 8.61 7.55 -7.29
C LYS A 50 7.28 7.52 -8.05
N ARG A 51 6.16 7.27 -7.38
CA ARG A 51 4.82 7.28 -7.99
C ARG A 51 4.46 8.66 -8.55
N ILE A 52 4.80 9.73 -7.83
CA ILE A 52 4.62 11.11 -8.32
C ILE A 52 5.47 11.35 -9.56
N LEU A 53 6.75 10.97 -9.54
CA LEU A 53 7.67 11.08 -10.68
C LEU A 53 7.20 10.26 -11.88
N ASP A 54 6.71 9.03 -11.67
CA ASP A 54 6.23 8.15 -12.73
C ASP A 54 4.93 8.68 -13.35
N ALA A 55 4.00 9.23 -12.55
CA ALA A 55 2.78 9.89 -13.05
C ALA A 55 3.07 11.21 -13.79
N ALA A 56 4.20 11.83 -13.48
CA ALA A 56 4.74 13.03 -14.12
C ALA A 56 5.54 12.71 -15.41
N LYS A 57 6.13 11.52 -15.50
CA LYS A 57 6.95 11.07 -16.62
C LYS A 57 6.12 11.04 -17.91
N GLY A 58 6.62 11.70 -18.96
CA GLY A 58 5.93 11.78 -20.25
C GLY A 58 4.91 12.92 -20.39
N LYS A 59 4.62 13.69 -19.34
CA LYS A 59 3.78 14.90 -19.45
C LYS A 59 4.53 16.13 -19.99
N ASN A 60 5.70 15.93 -20.59
CA ASN A 60 6.52 16.99 -21.16
C ASN A 60 6.76 18.15 -20.17
N LEU A 61 6.95 17.83 -18.88
CA LEU A 61 7.06 18.81 -17.78
C LEU A 61 8.19 19.84 -17.97
N PHE A 62 9.19 19.49 -18.79
CA PHE A 62 10.36 20.31 -19.06
C PHE A 62 10.48 20.70 -20.53
N LYS A 63 9.40 20.55 -21.32
CA LYS A 63 9.42 20.88 -22.77
C LYS A 63 9.66 22.36 -23.04
N ASP A 64 9.28 23.20 -22.09
CA ASP A 64 9.40 24.66 -22.19
C ASP A 64 10.79 25.13 -21.70
N ILE A 65 11.65 24.20 -21.28
CA ILE A 65 13.04 24.49 -20.91
C ILE A 65 13.92 24.23 -22.15
N GLU A 66 14.32 25.32 -22.80
CA GLU A 66 15.09 25.30 -24.05
C GLU A 66 16.53 24.80 -23.84
N ASP A 67 17.20 25.26 -22.78
CA ASP A 67 18.51 24.76 -22.32
C ASP A 67 18.44 24.37 -20.84
N PRO A 68 18.30 23.07 -20.54
CA PRO A 68 18.27 22.57 -19.18
C PRO A 68 19.53 22.87 -18.37
N ALA A 69 20.71 22.92 -19.02
CA ALA A 69 21.96 23.18 -18.33
C ALA A 69 22.09 24.66 -17.96
N GLU A 70 21.64 25.57 -18.82
CA GLU A 70 21.59 26.99 -18.49
C GLU A 70 20.54 27.28 -17.41
N TRP A 71 19.33 26.71 -17.55
CA TRP A 71 18.26 26.82 -16.55
C TRP A 71 18.71 26.36 -15.16
N GLN A 72 19.40 25.22 -15.06
CA GLN A 72 19.99 24.74 -13.80
C GLN A 72 21.06 25.68 -13.23
N ARG A 73 21.88 26.31 -14.08
CA ARG A 73 22.89 27.30 -13.65
C ARG A 73 22.24 28.59 -13.17
N GLN A 74 21.17 29.05 -13.81
CA GLN A 74 20.41 30.23 -13.39
C GLN A 74 19.76 29.99 -12.02
N ILE A 75 19.10 28.84 -11.83
CA ILE A 75 18.58 28.44 -10.51
C ILE A 75 19.71 28.45 -9.48
N ARG A 76 20.85 27.81 -9.74
CA ARG A 76 21.96 27.81 -8.76
C ARG A 76 22.41 29.24 -8.37
N LYS A 77 22.49 30.15 -9.34
CA LYS A 77 22.84 31.55 -9.10
C LYS A 77 21.79 32.30 -8.26
N GLU A 78 20.50 31.96 -8.40
CA GLU A 78 19.44 32.54 -7.58
C GLU A 78 19.59 32.13 -6.10
N TRP A 79 20.00 30.89 -5.85
CA TRP A 79 20.24 30.40 -4.48
C TRP A 79 21.52 30.97 -3.87
N ASP A 80 22.52 31.25 -4.70
CA ASP A 80 23.78 31.90 -4.27
C ASP A 80 23.63 33.42 -4.05
N ARG A 81 22.51 34.03 -4.44
CA ARG A 81 22.29 35.49 -4.37
C ARG A 81 21.72 36.00 -3.04
N ASP A 82 21.27 35.10 -2.17
CA ASP A 82 20.66 35.42 -0.87
C ASP A 82 21.59 35.15 0.33
N PHE A 83 22.92 35.20 0.13
CA PHE A 83 23.93 35.16 1.20
C PHE A 83 24.88 36.36 1.17
#